data_AF-A0A6B3LLY9-F1
#
_entry.id   AF-A0A6B3LLY9-F1
#
_cell.length_a   1.000
_cell.length_b   1.000
_cell.length_c   1.000
_cell.angle_alpha   90.00
_cell.angle_beta   90.00
_cell.angle_gamma   90.00
#
_symmetry.space_group_name_H-M   'P 1'
#
loop_
_entity.id
_entity.type
_entity.pdbx_description
1 polymer ?
#
loop_
_entity_poly.entity_id
_entity_poly.type
_entity_poly.pdbx_seq_one_letter_code
_entity_poly.pdbx_strand_id
1 'polypeptide(L)'
;MKAKLLLVLFLFVFSVAFAQDNKKAVETRLTEYLNYMISKDFNKAMDYAPDELFEIVPRSQMVMAMEKVFSDPSMEFNISEPKILHAGDTEKIENKHYMLLKYSNVLKMKFNNADEKTETEDERKFRISLMKLSFEKMFGEGNVKYDKKTEFYDIYAEKDVYAVSKNGKTDWRFVVVDKDQKLILGKLLPKQIIDRIDFSKN
;
A
#
# COMPACT_ATOMS: atom_id res chain seq x y z
N MET A 1 -3.80 53.01 5.61
CA MET A 1 -3.69 51.66 6.25
C MET A 1 -4.44 50.54 5.52
N LYS A 2 -5.50 50.80 4.73
CA LYS A 2 -6.29 49.73 4.05
C LYS A 2 -5.54 48.97 2.95
N ALA A 3 -4.62 49.62 2.22
CA ALA A 3 -3.82 48.98 1.16
C ALA A 3 -2.75 48.00 1.69
N LYS A 4 -2.26 48.18 2.93
CA LYS A 4 -1.29 47.25 3.54
C LYS A 4 -1.94 45.95 4.04
N LEU A 5 -3.25 45.95 4.31
CA LEU A 5 -3.98 44.77 4.78
C LEU A 5 -4.26 43.75 3.65
N LEU A 6 -4.44 44.23 2.41
CA LEU A 6 -4.62 43.39 1.22
C LEU A 6 -3.34 42.63 0.82
N LEU A 7 -2.16 43.23 1.06
CA LEU A 7 -0.87 42.60 0.73
C LEU A 7 -0.56 41.38 1.61
N VAL A 8 -0.98 41.41 2.88
CA VAL A 8 -0.78 40.29 3.83
C VAL A 8 -1.70 39.11 3.49
N LEU A 9 -2.91 39.37 3.00
CA LEU A 9 -3.84 38.32 2.57
C LEU A 9 -3.36 37.58 1.31
N PHE A 10 -2.65 38.27 0.40
CA PHE A 10 -2.13 37.67 -0.83
C PHE A 10 -0.94 36.72 -0.57
N LEU A 11 -0.12 36.98 0.46
CA LEU A 11 1.02 36.13 0.82
C LEU A 11 0.63 34.78 1.44
N PHE A 12 -0.54 34.69 2.09
CA PHE A 12 -1.03 33.43 2.67
C PHE A 12 -1.64 32.47 1.64
N VAL A 13 -2.08 32.95 0.46
CA VAL A 13 -2.72 32.09 -0.54
C VAL A 13 -1.69 31.27 -1.32
N PHE A 14 -0.46 31.76 -1.51
CA PHE A 14 0.57 31.02 -2.25
C PHE A 14 1.09 29.79 -1.53
N SER A 15 1.23 29.82 -0.20
CA SER A 15 1.78 28.68 0.56
C SER A 15 0.83 27.46 0.53
N VAL A 16 -0.48 27.69 0.48
CA VAL A 16 -1.49 26.62 0.40
C VAL A 16 -1.50 25.96 -0.99
N ALA A 17 -1.35 26.75 -2.05
CA ALA A 17 -1.31 26.23 -3.42
C ALA A 17 -0.12 25.27 -3.64
N PHE A 18 1.08 25.64 -3.19
CA PHE A 18 2.27 24.78 -3.30
C PHE A 18 2.15 23.46 -2.53
N ALA A 19 1.47 23.46 -1.38
CA ALA A 19 1.25 22.25 -0.60
C ALA A 19 0.29 21.28 -1.31
N GLN A 20 -0.77 21.80 -1.94
CA GLN A 20 -1.76 21.00 -2.66
C GLN A 20 -1.17 20.37 -3.93
N ASP A 21 -0.33 21.11 -4.66
CA ASP A 21 0.34 20.59 -5.85
C ASP A 21 1.32 19.44 -5.51
N ASN A 22 2.03 19.54 -4.39
CA ASN A 22 2.94 18.49 -3.95
C ASN A 22 2.20 17.19 -3.59
N LYS A 23 1.09 17.29 -2.84
CA LYS A 23 0.26 16.12 -2.49
C LYS A 23 -0.19 15.38 -3.74
N LYS A 24 -0.73 16.11 -4.73
CA LYS A 24 -1.17 15.52 -6.00
C LYS A 24 -0.04 14.84 -6.78
N ALA A 25 1.17 15.41 -6.75
CA ALA A 25 2.34 14.79 -7.36
C ALA A 25 2.72 13.46 -6.67
N VAL A 26 2.68 13.42 -5.34
CA VAL A 26 2.93 12.18 -4.56
C VAL A 26 1.86 11.13 -4.83
N GLU A 27 0.58 11.51 -4.83
CA GLU A 27 -0.54 10.62 -5.13
C GLU A 27 -0.43 10.02 -6.53
N THR A 28 -0.04 10.82 -7.52
CA THR A 28 0.20 10.36 -8.89
C THR A 28 1.30 9.32 -8.93
N ARG A 29 2.45 9.59 -8.30
CA ARG A 29 3.57 8.62 -8.21
C ARG A 29 3.18 7.34 -7.48
N LEU A 30 2.38 7.45 -6.40
CA LEU A 30 1.90 6.30 -5.65
C LEU A 30 0.98 5.44 -6.53
N THR A 31 0.10 6.09 -7.31
CA THR A 31 -0.77 5.40 -8.26
C THR A 31 0.03 4.70 -9.35
N GLU A 32 1.09 5.32 -9.89
CA GLU A 32 2.01 4.66 -10.83
C GLU A 32 2.64 3.40 -10.23
N TYR A 33 3.20 3.51 -9.02
CA TYR A 33 3.76 2.36 -8.28
C TYR A 33 2.73 1.23 -8.13
N LEU A 34 1.53 1.56 -7.65
CA LEU A 34 0.47 0.57 -7.45
C LEU A 34 -0.02 -0.04 -8.78
N ASN A 35 -0.03 0.72 -9.88
CA ASN A 35 -0.36 0.19 -11.20
C ASN A 35 0.69 -0.82 -11.71
N TYR A 36 1.98 -0.61 -11.42
CA TYR A 36 3.00 -1.63 -11.70
C TYR A 36 2.81 -2.89 -10.85
N MET A 37 2.39 -2.74 -9.59
CA MET A 37 2.02 -3.88 -8.74
C MET A 37 0.81 -4.65 -9.30
N ILE A 38 -0.23 -3.95 -9.75
CA ILE A 38 -1.46 -4.54 -10.32
C ILE A 38 -1.17 -5.26 -11.63
N SER A 39 -0.39 -4.64 -12.51
CA SER A 39 0.04 -5.23 -13.79
C SER A 39 1.14 -6.29 -13.63
N LYS A 40 1.58 -6.57 -12.39
CA LYS A 40 2.62 -7.55 -12.05
C LYS A 40 3.99 -7.23 -12.69
N ASP A 41 4.23 -5.97 -13.08
CA ASP A 41 5.55 -5.48 -13.47
C ASP A 41 6.37 -5.16 -12.19
N PHE A 42 6.69 -6.21 -11.43
CA PHE A 42 7.37 -6.08 -10.15
C PHE A 42 8.75 -5.44 -10.28
N ASN A 43 9.42 -5.64 -11.41
CA ASN A 43 10.67 -4.96 -11.71
C ASN A 43 10.48 -3.44 -11.70
N LYS A 44 9.53 -2.89 -12.47
CA LYS A 44 9.28 -1.45 -12.43
C LYS A 44 8.71 -0.98 -11.10
N ALA A 45 7.89 -1.78 -10.43
CA ALA A 45 7.41 -1.44 -9.09
C ALA A 45 8.57 -1.21 -8.10
N MET A 46 9.65 -1.99 -8.21
CA MET A 46 10.84 -1.81 -7.37
C MET A 46 11.60 -0.49 -7.62
N ASP A 47 11.39 0.19 -8.75
CA ASP A 47 11.98 1.52 -8.99
C ASP A 47 11.39 2.60 -8.05
N TYR A 48 10.28 2.28 -7.40
CA TYR A 48 9.64 3.13 -6.40
C TYR A 48 9.99 2.73 -4.96
N ALA A 49 10.76 1.67 -4.73
CA ALA A 49 11.26 1.35 -3.40
C ALA A 49 12.44 2.27 -3.02
N PRO A 50 12.68 2.54 -1.72
CA PRO A 50 13.89 3.23 -1.29
C PRO A 50 15.13 2.39 -1.60
N ASP A 51 16.22 3.03 -2.03
CA ASP A 51 17.45 2.33 -2.37
C ASP A 51 18.04 1.59 -1.15
N GLU A 52 17.83 2.13 0.06
CA GLU A 52 18.27 1.53 1.33
C GLU A 52 17.61 0.15 1.59
N LEU A 53 16.45 -0.13 0.98
CA LEU A 53 15.84 -1.46 1.08
C LEU A 53 16.72 -2.52 0.40
N PHE A 54 17.40 -2.16 -0.69
CA PHE A 54 18.22 -3.11 -1.44
C PHE A 54 19.56 -3.44 -0.77
N GLU A 55 19.95 -2.66 0.25
CA GLU A 55 21.06 -3.01 1.15
C GLU A 55 20.67 -4.11 2.15
N ILE A 56 19.36 -4.29 2.39
CA ILE A 56 18.81 -5.28 3.33
C ILE A 56 18.38 -6.55 2.60
N VAL A 57 17.63 -6.39 1.51
CA VAL A 57 17.13 -7.49 0.68
C VAL A 57 17.41 -7.17 -0.79
N PRO A 58 18.15 -8.01 -1.53
CA PRO A 58 18.42 -7.74 -2.94
C PRO A 58 17.13 -7.59 -3.78
N ARG A 59 17.12 -6.62 -4.71
CA ARG A 59 16.00 -6.36 -5.63
C ARG A 59 15.50 -7.62 -6.33
N SER A 60 16.44 -8.42 -6.84
CA SER A 60 16.12 -9.67 -7.56
C SER A 60 15.41 -10.70 -6.68
N GLN A 61 15.75 -10.78 -5.38
CA GLN A 61 15.10 -11.70 -4.46
C GLN A 61 13.66 -11.27 -4.16
N MET A 62 13.41 -9.96 -4.02
CA MET A 62 12.05 -9.45 -3.83
C MET A 62 11.18 -9.69 -5.06
N VAL A 63 11.69 -9.36 -6.25
CA VAL A 63 10.98 -9.61 -7.51
C VAL A 63 10.65 -11.09 -7.65
N MET A 64 11.62 -11.99 -7.46
CA MET A 64 11.41 -13.43 -7.54
C MET A 64 10.37 -13.93 -6.55
N ALA A 65 10.37 -13.42 -5.31
CA ALA A 65 9.40 -13.81 -4.30
C ALA A 65 7.97 -13.39 -4.70
N MET A 66 7.80 -12.19 -5.25
CA MET A 66 6.49 -11.70 -5.72
C MET A 66 6.03 -12.48 -6.94
N GLU A 67 6.89 -12.70 -7.93
CA GLU A 67 6.58 -13.51 -9.11
C GLU A 67 6.10 -14.90 -8.71
N LYS A 68 6.83 -15.57 -7.80
CA LYS A 68 6.47 -16.91 -7.31
C LYS A 68 5.07 -16.94 -6.69
N VAL A 69 4.71 -15.94 -5.89
CA VAL A 69 3.38 -15.87 -5.25
C VAL A 69 2.29 -15.63 -6.30
N PHE A 70 2.48 -14.66 -7.20
CA PHE A 70 1.46 -14.25 -8.17
C PHE A 70 1.34 -15.15 -9.40
N SER A 71 2.30 -16.06 -9.61
CA SER A 71 2.27 -17.09 -10.65
C SER A 71 1.94 -18.48 -10.13
N ASP A 72 1.64 -18.64 -8.84
CA ASP A 72 1.31 -19.95 -8.27
C ASP A 72 -0.02 -20.46 -8.87
N PRO A 73 -0.04 -21.60 -9.58
CA PRO A 73 -1.24 -22.10 -10.23
C PRO A 73 -2.33 -22.54 -9.24
N SER A 74 -2.00 -22.77 -7.97
CA SER A 74 -2.97 -23.07 -6.91
C SER A 74 -3.80 -21.87 -6.49
N MET A 75 -3.45 -20.66 -6.94
CA MET A 75 -4.13 -19.43 -6.57
C MET A 75 -4.35 -18.53 -7.79
N GLU A 76 -5.49 -17.85 -7.83
CA GLU A 76 -5.75 -16.77 -8.78
C GLU A 76 -5.89 -15.45 -8.02
N PHE A 77 -5.21 -14.41 -8.51
CA PHE A 77 -5.20 -13.08 -7.93
C PHE A 77 -5.61 -12.03 -8.96
N ASN A 78 -6.60 -11.20 -8.60
CA ASN A 78 -6.96 -10.00 -9.33
C ASN A 78 -6.99 -8.82 -8.36
N ILE A 79 -6.27 -7.74 -8.66
CA ILE A 79 -6.22 -6.55 -7.82
C ILE A 79 -7.00 -5.45 -8.52
N SER A 80 -7.95 -4.83 -7.83
CA SER A 80 -8.67 -3.67 -8.36
C SER A 80 -7.77 -2.45 -8.46
N GLU A 81 -8.21 -1.44 -9.21
CA GLU A 81 -7.61 -0.11 -9.12
C GLU A 81 -7.59 0.38 -7.66
N PRO A 82 -6.49 1.03 -7.24
CA PRO A 82 -6.34 1.51 -5.89
C PRO A 82 -7.07 2.85 -5.73
N LYS A 83 -7.51 3.14 -4.51
CA LYS A 83 -8.06 4.45 -4.15
C LYS A 83 -7.20 5.09 -3.07
N ILE A 84 -6.68 6.28 -3.33
CA ILE A 84 -6.06 7.08 -2.27
C ILE A 84 -7.16 7.61 -1.36
N LEU A 85 -7.07 7.28 -0.07
CA LEU A 85 -8.02 7.68 0.96
C LEU A 85 -7.58 8.95 1.68
N HIS A 86 -6.27 9.10 1.87
CA HIS A 86 -5.70 10.23 2.59
C HIS A 86 -4.27 10.53 2.13
N ALA A 87 -3.92 11.81 2.09
CA ALA A 87 -2.57 12.30 1.94
C ALA A 87 -2.29 13.37 3.01
N GLY A 88 -1.38 13.05 3.93
CA GLY A 88 -0.96 13.92 5.01
C GLY A 88 -0.12 15.09 4.52
N ASP A 89 0.36 15.90 5.46
CA ASP A 89 1.32 16.96 5.16
C ASP A 89 2.75 16.40 5.08
N THR A 90 3.60 17.07 4.31
CA THR A 90 5.01 16.72 4.23
C THR A 90 5.73 17.15 5.50
N GLU A 91 6.37 16.21 6.18
CA GLU A 91 7.28 16.48 7.29
C GLU A 91 8.74 16.31 6.85
N LYS A 92 9.62 17.19 7.34
CA LYS A 92 11.06 17.07 7.13
C LYS A 92 11.70 16.50 8.39
N ILE A 93 12.40 15.38 8.24
CA ILE A 93 13.19 14.76 9.31
C ILE A 93 14.61 14.60 8.77
N GLU A 94 15.56 15.26 9.43
CA GLU A 94 16.95 15.36 8.98
C GLU A 94 17.04 15.88 7.52
N ASN A 95 17.59 15.07 6.62
CA ASN A 95 17.84 15.40 5.22
C ASN A 95 16.81 14.78 4.25
N LYS A 96 15.69 14.25 4.78
CA LYS A 96 14.63 13.63 3.98
C LYS A 96 13.27 14.22 4.33
N HIS A 97 12.35 14.08 3.38
CA HIS A 97 10.97 14.49 3.48
C HIS A 97 10.09 13.25 3.44
N TYR A 98 9.07 13.25 4.29
CA TYR A 98 8.17 12.13 4.49
C TYR A 98 6.72 12.61 4.36
N MET A 99 5.86 11.79 3.79
CA MET A 99 4.42 12.02 3.77
C MET A 99 3.73 10.70 4.06
N LEU A 100 2.85 10.67 5.06
CA LEU A 100 1.97 9.54 5.29
C LEU A 100 0.80 9.63 4.30
N LEU A 101 0.59 8.56 3.54
CA LEU A 101 -0.61 8.36 2.74
C LEU A 101 -1.32 7.10 3.21
N LYS A 102 -2.60 7.04 2.91
CA LYS A 102 -3.43 5.85 3.09
C LYS A 102 -4.12 5.54 1.79
N TYR A 103 -4.03 4.30 1.35
CA TYR A 103 -4.76 3.83 0.17
C TYR A 103 -5.56 2.59 0.49
N SER A 104 -6.54 2.28 -0.36
CA SER A 104 -7.23 1.01 -0.34
C SER A 104 -7.27 0.35 -1.70
N ASN A 105 -7.47 -0.96 -1.68
CA ASN A 105 -7.67 -1.78 -2.86
C ASN A 105 -8.57 -2.97 -2.51
N VAL A 106 -9.19 -3.56 -3.52
CA VAL A 106 -9.86 -4.85 -3.42
C VAL A 106 -8.94 -5.91 -4.02
N LEU A 107 -8.46 -6.83 -3.18
CA LEU A 107 -7.79 -8.04 -3.61
C LEU A 107 -8.85 -9.12 -3.81
N LYS A 108 -8.98 -9.62 -5.02
CA LYS A 108 -9.76 -10.82 -5.31
C LYS A 108 -8.82 -12.00 -5.32
N MET A 109 -9.08 -12.99 -4.48
CA MET A 109 -8.32 -14.23 -4.45
C MET A 109 -9.22 -15.45 -4.60
N LYS A 110 -8.80 -16.42 -5.39
CA LYS A 110 -9.43 -17.73 -5.51
C LYS A 110 -8.38 -18.82 -5.32
N PHE A 111 -8.73 -19.90 -4.64
CA PHE A 111 -7.89 -21.09 -4.55
C PHE A 111 -8.35 -22.10 -5.59
N ASN A 112 -7.44 -22.54 -6.44
CA ASN A 112 -7.66 -23.59 -7.41
C ASN A 112 -7.39 -24.92 -6.71
N ASN A 113 -8.44 -25.56 -6.20
CA ASN A 113 -8.32 -26.85 -5.53
C ASN A 113 -8.28 -27.98 -6.57
N ALA A 114 -7.20 -28.77 -6.58
CA ALA A 114 -7.11 -29.97 -7.42
C ALA A 114 -8.15 -31.04 -7.04
N ASP A 115 -8.59 -31.05 -5.77
CA ASP A 115 -9.48 -32.07 -5.17
C ASP A 115 -10.95 -31.64 -5.13
N GLU A 116 -11.32 -30.54 -5.79
CA GLU A 116 -12.71 -30.02 -5.80
C GLU A 116 -13.73 -31.03 -6.31
N LYS A 117 -13.30 -32.00 -7.13
CA LYS A 117 -14.17 -33.08 -7.64
C LYS A 117 -14.56 -34.10 -6.58
N THR A 118 -13.89 -34.13 -5.43
CA THR A 118 -14.09 -35.10 -4.35
C THR A 118 -14.57 -34.46 -3.04
N GLU A 119 -14.62 -33.12 -2.96
CA GLU A 119 -15.07 -32.38 -1.78
C GLU A 119 -16.60 -32.47 -1.62
N THR A 120 -17.08 -32.80 -0.42
CA THR A 120 -18.51 -32.74 -0.10
C THR A 120 -18.96 -31.29 0.09
N GLU A 121 -20.27 -31.02 -0.04
CA GLU A 121 -20.80 -29.67 0.16
C GLU A 121 -20.53 -29.09 1.55
N ASP A 122 -20.50 -29.93 2.59
CA ASP A 122 -20.24 -29.46 3.96
C ASP A 122 -18.75 -29.19 4.19
N GLU A 123 -17.84 -29.99 3.64
CA GLU A 123 -16.41 -29.71 3.61
C GLU A 123 -16.12 -28.39 2.89
N ARG A 124 -16.76 -28.16 1.73
CA ARG A 124 -16.64 -26.93 0.96
C ARG A 124 -17.10 -25.71 1.76
N LYS A 125 -18.28 -25.76 2.39
CA LYS A 125 -18.77 -24.68 3.26
C LYS A 125 -17.82 -24.40 4.42
N PHE A 126 -17.28 -25.46 5.03
CA PHE A 126 -16.35 -25.35 6.14
C PHE A 126 -15.03 -24.70 5.70
N ARG A 127 -14.43 -25.16 4.59
CA ARG A 127 -13.26 -24.55 3.93
C ARG A 127 -13.51 -23.06 3.66
N ILE A 128 -14.64 -22.74 3.04
CA ILE A 128 -14.98 -21.34 2.71
C ILE A 128 -15.01 -20.47 3.96
N SER A 129 -15.65 -20.97 5.03
CA SER A 129 -15.84 -20.25 6.29
C SER A 129 -14.52 -20.05 7.04
N LEU A 130 -13.68 -21.09 7.13
CA LEU A 130 -12.36 -21.01 7.75
C LEU A 130 -11.45 -20.02 7.02
N MET A 131 -11.47 -20.06 5.69
CA MET A 131 -10.64 -19.17 4.88
C MET A 131 -11.09 -17.71 5.00
N LYS A 132 -12.41 -17.47 4.96
CA LYS A 132 -12.99 -16.14 5.22
C LYS A 132 -12.55 -15.60 6.59
N LEU A 133 -12.69 -16.40 7.65
CA LEU A 133 -12.27 -16.03 8.99
C LEU A 133 -10.78 -15.69 9.07
N SER A 134 -9.94 -16.45 8.36
CA SER A 134 -8.50 -16.21 8.29
C SER A 134 -8.18 -14.87 7.63
N PHE A 135 -8.86 -14.52 6.53
CA PHE A 135 -8.73 -13.20 5.91
C PHE A 135 -9.28 -12.09 6.79
N GLU A 136 -10.40 -12.28 7.48
CA GLU A 136 -10.94 -11.27 8.41
C GLU A 136 -9.97 -10.99 9.56
N LYS A 137 -9.26 -12.02 10.04
CA LYS A 137 -8.20 -11.83 11.04
C LYS A 137 -7.00 -11.03 10.49
N MET A 138 -6.71 -11.13 9.20
CA MET A 138 -5.60 -10.43 8.56
C MET A 138 -5.95 -9.01 8.11
N PHE A 139 -7.15 -8.81 7.56
CA PHE A 139 -7.58 -7.59 6.87
C PHE A 139 -8.69 -6.83 7.61
N GLY A 140 -9.20 -7.37 8.71
CA GLY A 140 -10.28 -6.80 9.51
C GLY A 140 -11.63 -7.50 9.31
N GLU A 141 -12.41 -7.57 10.38
CA GLU A 141 -13.75 -8.14 10.35
C GLU A 141 -14.66 -7.35 9.41
N GLY A 142 -15.44 -8.04 8.57
CA GLY A 142 -16.35 -7.40 7.61
C GLY A 142 -15.70 -6.94 6.30
N ASN A 143 -14.37 -7.01 6.19
CA ASN A 143 -13.64 -6.62 4.97
C ASN A 143 -13.54 -7.75 3.93
N VAL A 144 -14.16 -8.91 4.18
CA VAL A 144 -14.04 -10.09 3.30
C VAL A 144 -15.41 -10.58 2.88
N LYS A 145 -15.63 -10.70 1.57
CA LYS A 145 -16.85 -11.25 0.99
C LYS A 145 -16.50 -12.41 0.08
N TYR A 146 -17.22 -13.52 0.20
CA TYR A 146 -17.09 -14.65 -0.70
C TYR A 146 -18.18 -14.58 -1.77
N ASP A 147 -17.79 -14.53 -3.04
CA ASP A 147 -18.71 -14.63 -4.17
C ASP A 147 -18.90 -16.11 -4.55
N LYS A 148 -20.11 -16.63 -4.32
CA LYS A 148 -20.43 -18.04 -4.62
C LYS A 148 -20.44 -18.37 -6.11
N LYS A 149 -20.59 -17.38 -7.00
CA LYS A 149 -20.65 -17.60 -8.45
C LYS A 149 -19.26 -17.70 -9.06
N THR A 150 -18.35 -16.86 -8.60
CA THR A 150 -16.98 -16.76 -9.14
C THR A 150 -15.96 -17.48 -8.27
N GLU A 151 -16.32 -17.77 -7.02
CA GLU A 151 -15.52 -18.42 -5.98
C GLU A 151 -14.34 -17.58 -5.48
N PHE A 152 -14.38 -16.27 -5.75
CA PHE A 152 -13.42 -15.33 -5.23
C PHE A 152 -13.79 -14.87 -3.82
N TYR A 153 -12.77 -14.69 -3.00
CA TYR A 153 -12.79 -13.82 -1.84
C TYR A 153 -12.45 -12.40 -2.30
N ASP A 154 -13.43 -11.51 -2.25
CA ASP A 154 -13.23 -10.07 -2.39
C ASP A 154 -12.80 -9.52 -1.02
N ILE A 155 -11.53 -9.13 -0.91
CA ILE A 155 -10.88 -8.65 0.30
C ILE A 155 -10.60 -7.15 0.15
N TYR A 156 -11.28 -6.33 0.94
CA TYR A 156 -10.98 -4.91 1.05
C TYR A 156 -9.79 -4.71 1.98
N ALA A 157 -8.73 -4.10 1.48
CA ALA A 157 -7.54 -3.79 2.27
C ALA A 157 -7.33 -2.28 2.29
N GLU A 158 -7.01 -1.74 3.46
CA GLU A 158 -6.45 -0.40 3.63
C GLU A 158 -5.02 -0.54 4.13
N LYS A 159 -4.11 0.25 3.57
CA LYS A 159 -2.70 0.23 3.95
C LYS A 159 -2.19 1.65 4.12
N ASP A 160 -1.44 1.85 5.19
CA ASP A 160 -0.62 3.03 5.37
C ASP A 160 0.67 2.88 4.55
N VAL A 161 1.11 3.99 3.93
CA VAL A 161 2.34 4.04 3.15
C VAL A 161 3.05 5.36 3.42
N TYR A 162 4.35 5.29 3.69
CA TYR A 162 5.19 6.47 3.77
C TYR A 162 5.84 6.74 2.42
N ALA A 163 5.56 7.89 1.84
CA ALA A 163 6.35 8.44 0.75
C ALA A 163 7.60 9.10 1.33
N VAL A 164 8.76 8.86 0.70
CA VAL A 164 10.07 9.36 1.12
C VAL A 164 10.74 10.05 -0.06
N SER A 165 11.27 11.27 0.13
CA SER A 165 12.03 12.00 -0.87
C SER A 165 13.19 12.77 -0.26
N LYS A 166 14.31 12.86 -0.98
CA LYS A 166 15.46 13.68 -0.56
C LYS A 166 15.14 15.18 -0.61
N ASN A 167 14.40 15.64 -1.62
CA ASN A 167 14.15 17.06 -1.87
C ASN A 167 12.71 17.51 -1.57
N GLY A 168 11.81 16.57 -1.28
CA GLY A 168 10.41 16.86 -0.93
C GLY A 168 9.56 17.37 -2.09
N LYS A 169 10.03 17.21 -3.33
CA LYS A 169 9.35 17.67 -4.56
C LYS A 169 9.23 16.58 -5.61
N THR A 170 10.29 15.78 -5.78
CA THR A 170 10.43 14.75 -6.81
C THR A 170 11.03 13.49 -6.21
N ASP A 171 11.17 12.44 -7.02
CA ASP A 171 11.81 11.16 -6.64
C ASP A 171 11.24 10.53 -5.37
N TRP A 172 9.91 10.63 -5.22
CA TRP A 172 9.19 9.99 -4.15
C TRP A 172 9.26 8.46 -4.28
N ARG A 173 9.75 7.81 -3.22
CA ARG A 173 9.79 6.36 -3.03
C ARG A 173 8.81 5.96 -1.93
N PHE A 174 8.35 4.72 -1.92
CA PHE A 174 7.26 4.28 -1.05
C PHE A 174 7.69 3.13 -0.14
N VAL A 175 7.34 3.28 1.14
CA VAL A 175 7.50 2.26 2.17
C VAL A 175 6.11 1.89 2.68
N VAL A 176 5.60 0.76 2.22
CA VAL A 176 4.31 0.23 2.68
C VAL A 176 4.47 -0.25 4.12
N VAL A 177 3.54 0.12 5.00
CA VAL A 177 3.54 -0.29 6.40
C VAL A 177 2.90 -1.66 6.49
N ASP A 178 3.68 -2.63 6.98
CA ASP A 178 3.22 -3.98 7.27
C ASP A 178 3.81 -4.45 8.60
N LYS A 179 2.96 -4.96 9.50
CA LYS A 179 3.37 -5.44 10.83
C LYS A 179 4.38 -6.58 10.76
N ASP A 180 4.31 -7.44 9.74
CA ASP A 180 5.21 -8.58 9.59
C ASP A 180 6.61 -8.13 9.16
N GLN A 181 6.74 -6.87 8.73
CA GLN A 181 7.98 -6.25 8.28
C GLN A 181 8.55 -5.24 9.27
N LYS A 182 8.07 -5.20 10.52
CA LYS A 182 8.47 -4.21 11.54
C LYS A 182 9.97 -4.03 11.68
N LEU A 183 10.76 -5.12 11.60
CA LEU A 183 12.22 -5.05 11.69
C LEU A 183 12.86 -4.31 10.49
N ILE A 184 12.36 -4.55 9.28
CA ILE A 184 12.84 -3.89 8.06
C ILE A 184 12.41 -2.43 8.07
N LEU A 185 11.17 -2.14 8.46
CA LEU A 185 10.67 -0.78 8.60
C LEU A 185 11.53 0.05 9.55
N GLY A 186 11.96 -0.55 10.68
CA GLY A 186 12.87 0.09 11.64
C GLY A 186 14.25 0.47 11.08
N LYS A 187 14.65 -0.11 9.94
CA LYS A 187 15.89 0.25 9.22
C LYS A 187 15.65 1.30 8.13
N LEU A 188 14.43 1.37 7.58
CA LEU A 188 14.09 2.26 6.47
C LEU A 188 13.56 3.62 6.92
N LEU A 189 12.81 3.64 8.02
CA LEU A 189 12.13 4.82 8.51
C LEU A 189 12.80 5.32 9.79
N PRO A 190 12.87 6.65 9.98
CA PRO A 190 13.44 7.21 11.19
C PRO A 190 12.59 6.85 12.41
N LYS A 191 13.23 6.78 13.58
CA LYS A 191 12.60 6.38 14.84
C LYS A 191 11.33 7.19 15.15
N GLN A 192 11.30 8.49 14.86
CA GLN A 192 10.12 9.33 15.10
C GLN A 192 8.90 8.88 14.28
N ILE A 193 9.10 8.31 13.10
CA ILE A 193 8.01 7.73 12.30
C ILE A 193 7.60 6.38 12.89
N ILE A 194 8.56 5.49 13.14
CA ILE A 194 8.29 4.14 13.69
C ILE A 194 7.50 4.18 14.99
N ASP A 195 7.85 5.09 15.89
CA ASP A 195 7.19 5.22 17.19
C ASP A 195 5.73 5.73 17.06
N ARG A 196 5.32 6.28 15.89
CA ARG A 196 3.94 6.74 15.59
C ARG A 196 3.09 5.68 14.87
N ILE A 197 3.69 4.60 14.35
CA ILE A 197 2.94 3.58 13.60
C ILE A 197 2.16 2.68 14.57
N ASP A 198 0.86 2.59 14.36
CA ASP A 198 0.00 1.60 15.00
C ASP A 198 0.01 0.29 14.19
N PHE A 199 0.94 -0.59 14.54
CA PHE A 199 1.08 -1.91 13.91
C PHE A 199 -0.08 -2.87 14.17
N SER A 200 -1.03 -2.53 15.05
CA SER A 200 -2.23 -3.36 15.24
C SER A 200 -3.24 -3.20 14.09
N LYS A 201 -3.13 -2.11 13.32
CA LYS A 201 -4.04 -1.74 12.22
C LYS A 201 -3.48 -2.03 10.83
N ASN A 202 -2.22 -2.45 10.73
CA ASN A 202 -1.47 -2.56 9.46
C ASN A 202 -0.96 -3.98 9.21
#